data_AF-E6LJF5-F1
#
_entry.id   AF-E6LJF5-F1
#
_cell.length_a   1.000
_cell.length_b   1.000
_cell.length_c   1.000
_cell.angle_alpha   90.00
_cell.angle_beta   90.00
_cell.angle_gamma   90.00
#
_symmetry.space_group_name_H-M   'P 1'
#
loop_
_entity.id
_entity.type
_entity.pdbx_description
1 polymer ?
#
loop_
_entity_poly.entity_id
_entity_poly.type
_entity_poly.pdbx_seq_one_letter_code
_entity_poly.pdbx_strand_id
1 'polypeptide(L)'
;MLSKIRGVEKMLIPNVEVKEFEKFGFKPCRGNTKNSKCYYLCVARGCRLMFVSPVCFDIQDWKKDDPRIHKKPNCKYRDPRTAIDIMYELIKSGMLKKRGE
;
A
#
# COMPACT_ATOMS: atom_id res chain seq x y z
N MET A 1 0.70 -35.14 11.73
CA MET A 1 0.51 -34.40 10.47
C MET A 1 -0.09 -33.04 10.82
N LEU A 2 0.77 -32.08 11.21
CA LEU A 2 0.31 -30.73 11.57
C LEU A 2 0.04 -29.96 10.28
N SER A 3 -1.24 -29.71 10.00
CA SER A 3 -1.67 -28.80 8.95
C SER A 3 -1.03 -27.44 9.19
N LYS A 4 -0.04 -27.08 8.36
CA LYS A 4 0.41 -25.70 8.20
C LYS A 4 -0.84 -24.86 7.93
N ILE A 5 -1.26 -24.07 8.91
CA ILE A 5 -2.15 -22.94 8.68
C ILE A 5 -1.41 -22.10 7.64
N ARG A 6 -1.81 -22.20 6.37
CA ARG A 6 -1.27 -21.35 5.30
C ARG A 6 -1.52 -19.92 5.79
N GLY A 7 -0.45 -19.19 6.11
CA GLY A 7 -0.55 -17.77 6.43
C GLY A 7 -1.38 -17.09 5.35
N VAL A 8 -2.31 -16.22 5.75
CA VAL A 8 -3.30 -15.58 4.88
C VAL A 8 -2.60 -15.09 3.61
N GLU A 9 -2.88 -15.77 2.50
CA GLU A 9 -2.25 -15.48 1.23
C GLU A 9 -2.77 -14.13 0.75
N LYS A 10 -1.89 -13.14 0.58
CA LYS A 10 -2.28 -11.79 0.13
C LYS A 10 -2.92 -11.88 -1.25
N MET A 11 -4.22 -11.67 -1.30
CA MET A 11 -5.03 -11.83 -2.51
C MET A 11 -4.79 -10.76 -3.56
N LEU A 12 -4.52 -9.51 -3.15
CA LEU A 12 -4.34 -8.38 -4.07
C LEU A 12 -2.85 -8.09 -4.27
N ILE A 13 -2.46 -7.96 -5.54
CA ILE A 13 -1.11 -7.58 -5.97
C ILE A 13 -1.19 -6.43 -6.99
N PRO A 14 -0.11 -5.64 -7.16
CA PRO A 14 -0.05 -4.66 -8.22
C PRO A 14 -0.18 -5.29 -9.60
N ASN A 15 -0.98 -4.64 -10.45
CA ASN A 15 -1.16 -5.02 -11.84
C ASN A 15 -0.32 -4.16 -12.81
N VAL A 16 0.20 -3.04 -12.31
CA VAL A 16 0.97 -2.05 -13.07
C VAL A 16 2.30 -1.77 -12.37
N GLU A 17 3.20 -1.04 -13.04
CA GLU A 17 4.42 -0.56 -12.39
C GLU A 17 4.09 0.31 -11.17
N VAL A 18 4.83 0.13 -10.08
CA VAL A 18 4.53 0.80 -8.79
C VAL A 18 4.54 2.34 -8.91
N LYS A 19 5.29 2.90 -9.85
CA LYS A 19 5.32 4.34 -10.11
C LYS A 19 3.95 4.90 -10.49
N GLU A 20 3.10 4.11 -11.14
CA GLU A 20 1.74 4.54 -11.53
C GLU A 20 0.86 4.87 -10.32
N PHE A 21 1.17 4.33 -9.14
CA PHE A 21 0.45 4.63 -7.91
C PHE A 21 0.64 6.08 -7.44
N GLU A 22 1.64 6.82 -7.97
CA GLU A 22 1.78 8.27 -7.73
C GLU A 22 0.52 9.04 -8.15
N LYS A 23 -0.22 8.56 -9.17
CA LYS A 23 -1.51 9.14 -9.61
C LYS A 23 -2.57 9.13 -8.51
N PHE A 24 -2.47 8.20 -7.57
CA PHE A 24 -3.35 8.06 -6.41
C PHE A 24 -2.77 8.70 -5.15
N GLY A 25 -1.65 9.41 -5.28
CA GLY A 25 -0.98 10.12 -4.20
C GLY A 25 -0.01 9.27 -3.38
N PHE A 26 0.33 8.06 -3.81
CA PHE A 26 1.40 7.29 -3.18
C PHE A 26 2.75 8.00 -3.38
N LYS A 27 3.67 7.81 -2.43
CA LYS A 27 5.03 8.36 -2.48
C LYS A 27 6.06 7.25 -2.29
N PRO A 28 7.26 7.33 -2.90
CA PRO A 28 8.34 6.39 -2.58
C PRO A 28 8.59 6.30 -1.08
N CYS A 29 8.91 5.13 -0.56
CA CYS A 29 9.31 4.95 0.84
C CYS A 29 10.63 5.70 1.14
N ARG A 30 10.75 6.20 2.36
CA ARG A 30 12.00 6.78 2.88
C ARG A 30 13.09 5.70 2.91
N GLY A 31 14.31 6.08 2.52
CA GLY A 31 15.46 5.17 2.55
C GLY A 31 15.43 4.11 1.45
N ASN A 32 14.48 4.16 0.52
CA ASN A 32 14.55 3.35 -0.69
C ASN A 32 15.86 3.65 -1.42
N THR A 33 16.65 2.61 -1.66
CA THR A 33 17.68 2.66 -2.69
C THR A 33 16.97 2.71 -4.04
N LYS A 34 17.63 3.16 -5.12
CA LYS A 34 17.05 3.24 -6.48
C LYS A 34 16.38 1.93 -6.95
N ASN A 35 16.63 0.80 -6.28
CA ASN A 35 16.18 -0.53 -6.65
C ASN A 35 14.93 -1.03 -5.88
N SER A 36 14.65 -0.52 -4.68
CA SER A 36 13.43 -0.90 -3.94
C SER A 36 12.29 0.00 -4.40
N LYS A 37 11.53 -0.42 -5.42
CA LYS A 37 10.35 0.29 -5.95
C LYS A 37 9.15 0.23 -4.98
N CYS A 38 9.34 0.58 -3.71
CA CYS A 38 8.32 0.49 -2.66
C CYS A 38 7.68 1.86 -2.40
N TYR A 39 6.37 1.96 -2.36
CA TYR A 39 5.64 3.20 -2.16
C TYR A 39 4.67 3.06 -0.99
N TYR A 40 4.28 4.20 -0.42
CA TYR A 40 3.32 4.26 0.66
C TYR A 40 2.34 5.41 0.51
N LEU A 41 1.17 5.24 1.14
CA LEU A 41 0.18 6.28 1.35
C LEU A 41 -0.34 6.21 2.79
N CYS A 42 -0.25 7.33 3.52
CA CYS A 42 -0.82 7.42 4.87
C CYS A 42 -2.28 7.88 4.78
N VAL A 43 -3.17 7.13 5.40
CA VAL A 43 -4.61 7.42 5.48
C VAL A 43 -4.96 7.78 6.91
N ALA A 44 -5.34 9.03 7.15
CA ALA A 44 -5.64 9.53 8.49
C ALA A 44 -6.85 8.84 9.10
N ARG A 45 -7.90 8.59 8.30
CA ARG A 45 -9.11 7.89 8.75
C ARG A 45 -8.77 6.43 9.03
N GLY A 46 -8.89 6.04 10.30
CA GLY A 46 -8.53 4.71 10.78
C GLY A 46 -7.03 4.48 10.95
N CYS A 47 -6.20 5.54 10.85
CA CYS A 47 -4.75 5.51 11.05
C CYS A 47 -4.07 4.35 10.31
N ARG A 48 -4.23 4.29 8.99
CA ARG A 48 -3.71 3.20 8.15
C ARG A 48 -2.57 3.65 7.24
N LEU A 49 -1.70 2.70 6.92
CA LEU A 49 -0.63 2.82 5.94
C LEU A 49 -0.90 1.83 4.81
N MET A 50 -1.14 2.33 3.60
CA MET A 50 -1.18 1.49 2.40
C MET A 50 0.24 1.38 1.87
N PHE A 51 0.74 0.17 1.71
CA PHE A 51 2.08 -0.14 1.22
C PHE A 51 2.00 -0.91 -0.09
N VAL A 52 2.86 -0.55 -1.04
CA VAL A 52 2.95 -1.25 -2.32
C VAL A 52 4.41 -1.46 -2.74
N SER A 53 4.72 -2.65 -3.24
CA SER A 53 5.99 -3.01 -3.88
C SER A 53 5.67 -3.78 -5.17
N PRO A 54 6.64 -4.11 -6.04
CA PRO A 54 6.36 -4.81 -7.30
C PRO A 54 5.62 -6.15 -7.16
N VAL A 55 5.63 -6.76 -5.97
CA VAL A 55 5.07 -8.10 -5.72
C VAL A 55 4.00 -8.12 -4.63
N CYS A 56 3.72 -6.97 -3.98
CA CYS A 56 2.88 -6.93 -2.79
C CYS A 56 2.11 -5.63 -2.68
N PHE A 57 0.83 -5.73 -2.31
CA PHE A 57 0.03 -4.64 -1.77
C PHE A 57 -0.42 -5.01 -0.36
N ASP A 58 -0.47 -4.04 0.55
CA ASP A 58 -0.86 -4.27 1.94
C ASP A 58 -1.45 -3.03 2.61
N ILE A 59 -2.31 -3.24 3.60
CA ILE A 59 -2.87 -2.18 4.45
C ILE A 59 -2.50 -2.51 5.89
N GLN A 60 -1.71 -1.64 6.50
CA GLN A 60 -1.12 -1.83 7.82
C GLN A 60 -1.55 -0.71 8.77
N ASP A 61 -1.34 -0.88 10.07
CA ASP A 61 -1.45 0.23 11.01
C ASP A 61 -0.36 1.27 10.71
N TRP A 62 -0.75 2.55 10.70
CA TRP A 62 0.19 3.63 10.59
C TRP A 62 0.91 3.85 11.93
N LYS A 63 2.12 3.33 12.01
CA LYS A 63 3.02 3.52 13.17
C LYS A 63 3.82 4.82 13.06
N LYS A 64 3.97 5.52 14.18
CA LYS A 64 4.66 6.83 14.25
C LYS A 64 6.14 6.74 13.86
N ASP A 65 6.75 5.60 14.12
CA ASP A 65 8.17 5.27 13.98
C ASP A 65 8.46 4.37 12.77
N ASP A 66 7.51 4.22 11.84
CA ASP A 66 7.72 3.41 10.65
C ASP A 66 8.87 3.97 9.79
N PRO A 67 9.97 3.22 9.59
CA PRO A 67 11.16 3.73 8.90
C PRO A 67 10.91 4.03 7.42
N ARG A 68 9.84 3.48 6.84
CA ARG A 68 9.45 3.72 5.44
C ARG A 68 8.77 5.08 5.25
N ILE A 69 8.29 5.70 6.32
CA ILE A 69 7.57 6.98 6.26
C ILE A 69 8.56 8.14 6.40
N HIS A 70 8.40 9.17 5.57
CA HIS A 70 9.18 10.39 5.66
C HIS A 70 8.88 11.16 6.95
N LYS A 71 9.84 12.00 7.42
CA LYS A 71 9.66 12.86 8.61
C LYS A 71 8.34 13.65 8.59
N LYS A 72 7.94 14.12 7.41
CA LYS A 72 6.59 14.59 7.13
C LYS A 72 5.82 13.46 6.44
N PRO A 73 4.84 12.82 7.11
CA PRO A 73 4.04 11.77 6.51
C PRO A 73 3.26 12.29 5.29
N ASN A 74 3.15 11.45 4.27
CA ASN A 74 2.42 11.79 3.05
C ASN A 74 0.95 11.43 3.26
N CYS A 75 0.21 12.36 3.87
CA CYS A 75 -1.19 12.18 4.23
C CYS A 75 -2.01 13.41 3.82
N LYS A 76 -3.16 13.17 3.19
CA LYS A 76 -4.20 14.19 3.00
C LYS A 76 -5.15 14.15 4.21
N TYR A 77 -4.81 14.86 5.29
CA TYR A 77 -5.55 14.78 6.56
C TYR A 77 -7.05 15.13 6.48
N ARG A 78 -7.46 15.89 5.45
CA ARG A 78 -8.87 16.26 5.22
C ARG A 78 -9.61 15.30 4.28
N ASP A 79 -8.92 14.33 3.69
CA ASP A 79 -9.54 13.33 2.82
C ASP A 79 -10.52 12.46 3.64
N PRO A 80 -11.81 12.36 3.24
CA PRO A 80 -12.78 11.58 3.98
C PRO A 80 -12.64 10.07 3.76
N ARG A 81 -11.93 9.65 2.71
CA ARG A 81 -11.83 8.24 2.32
C ARG A 81 -11.02 7.41 3.32
N THR A 82 -11.49 6.20 3.57
CA THR A 82 -10.77 5.16 4.32
C THR A 82 -9.79 4.41 3.41
N ALA A 83 -8.94 3.57 4.01
CA ALA A 83 -8.05 2.71 3.23
C ALA A 83 -8.81 1.71 2.35
N ILE A 84 -10.02 1.30 2.76
CA ILE A 84 -10.89 0.40 1.98
C ILE A 84 -11.48 1.13 0.77
N ASP A 85 -11.92 2.38 0.93
CA ASP A 85 -12.43 3.20 -0.18
C ASP A 85 -11.35 3.40 -1.25
N ILE A 86 -10.14 3.75 -0.83
CA ILE A 86 -8.99 3.91 -1.75
C ILE A 86 -8.62 2.56 -2.39
N MET A 87 -8.63 1.46 -1.64
CA MET A 87 -8.38 0.13 -2.20
C MET A 87 -9.41 -0.24 -3.26
N TYR A 88 -10.69 0.07 -3.03
CA TYR A 88 -11.74 -0.16 -4.01
C TYR A 88 -11.52 0.66 -5.29
N GLU A 89 -11.16 1.94 -5.17
CA GLU A 89 -10.78 2.77 -6.34
C GLU A 89 -9.60 2.17 -7.11
N LEU A 90 -8.55 1.73 -6.41
CA LEU A 90 -7.38 1.10 -7.04
C LEU A 90 -7.75 -0.17 -7.82
N ILE A 91 -8.65 -1.00 -7.29
CA ILE A 91 -9.17 -2.19 -7.98
C ILE A 91 -9.96 -1.76 -9.23
N LYS A 92 -10.89 -0.81 -9.10
CA LYS A 92 -11.72 -0.34 -10.20
C LYS A 92 -10.93 0.35 -11.31
N SER A 93 -9.79 0.95 -10.98
CA SER A 93 -8.86 1.55 -11.94
C SER A 93 -7.85 0.55 -12.52
N GLY A 94 -7.93 -0.75 -12.18
CA GLY A 94 -7.03 -1.77 -12.69
C GLY A 94 -5.60 -1.69 -12.14
N MET A 95 -5.38 -0.98 -11.02
CA MET A 95 -4.08 -0.85 -10.36
C MET A 95 -3.73 -2.10 -9.55
N LEU A 96 -4.75 -2.77 -9.01
CA LEU A 96 -4.65 -4.01 -8.25
C LEU A 96 -5.42 -5.12 -8.96
N LYS A 97 -4.88 -6.33 -8.90
CA LYS A 97 -5.55 -7.54 -9.37
C LYS A 97 -5.44 -8.66 -8.35
N LYS A 98 -6.25 -9.70 -8.51
CA LYS A 98 -6.05 -10.92 -7.74
C LYS A 98 -4.74 -11.57 -8.17
N ARG A 99 -4.00 -12.13 -7.21
CA ARG A 99 -2.86 -12.98 -7.51
C ARG A 99 -3.31 -14.18 -8.36
N GLY A 100 -2.69 -14.37 -9.52
CA GLY A 100 -2.98 -15.48 -10.44
C GLY A 100 -4.00 -15.17 -11.55
N GLU A 101 -4.58 -13.97 -11.55
CA GLU A 101 -5.23 -13.37 -12.74
C GLU A 101 -4.19 -12.69 -13.64
#